data_AF-F9P582-F1
#
_entry.id   AF-F9P582-F1
#
_cell.length_a   1.000
_cell.length_b   1.000
_cell.length_c   1.000
_cell.angle_alpha   90.00
_cell.angle_beta   90.00
_cell.angle_gamma   90.00
#
_symmetry.space_group_name_H-M   'P 1'
#
loop_
_entity.id
_entity.type
_entity.pdbx_description
1 polymer ?
#
loop_
_entity_poly.entity_id
_entity_poly.type
_entity_poly.pdbx_seq_one_letter_code
_entity_poly.pdbx_strand_id
1 'polypeptide(L)'
;MAKKEELWFHAKDIPGSHVVITGNLQPSDEVKTDAAELAAYFSKARLSNLVQVDMIEVKKLNKPTGGKPGFVTYTGQKTLRVTPNEAKIKSMKM
;
A
#
# COMPACT_ATOMS: atom_id res chain seq x y z
N MET A 1 6.06 -13.95 2.19
CA MET A 1 4.62 -13.86 2.54
C MET A 1 4.47 -12.89 3.70
N ALA A 2 3.36 -12.15 3.75
CA ALA A 2 3.09 -11.19 4.82
C ALA A 2 2.57 -11.89 6.10
N LYS A 3 2.94 -11.37 7.27
CA LYS A 3 2.37 -11.75 8.56
C LYS A 3 1.02 -11.04 8.77
N LYS A 4 0.17 -11.64 9.61
CA LYS A 4 -1.20 -11.16 9.86
C LYS A 4 -1.26 -9.72 10.39
N GLU A 5 -0.29 -9.31 11.21
CA GLU A 5 -0.27 -7.98 11.85
C GLU A 5 0.50 -6.93 11.05
N GLU A 6 1.10 -7.30 9.91
CA GLU A 6 1.81 -6.34 9.06
C GLU A 6 0.84 -5.39 8.37
N LEU A 7 1.30 -4.16 8.13
CA LEU A 7 0.52 -3.16 7.41
C LEU A 7 0.63 -3.37 5.90
N TRP A 8 -0.52 -3.39 5.26
CA TRP A 8 -0.71 -3.46 3.82
C TRP A 8 -1.19 -2.10 3.27
N PHE A 9 -0.74 -1.79 2.06
CA PHE A 9 -1.00 -0.55 1.36
C PHE A 9 -1.40 -0.82 -0.09
N HIS A 10 -2.34 -0.02 -0.60
CA HIS A 10 -2.74 -0.03 -2.01
C HIS A 10 -3.35 1.30 -2.42
N ALA A 11 -3.14 1.68 -3.68
CA ALA A 11 -3.74 2.90 -4.22
C ALA A 11 -5.27 2.80 -4.21
N LYS A 12 -5.93 3.81 -3.65
CA LYS A 12 -7.37 3.78 -3.41
C LYS A 12 -8.16 3.77 -4.71
N ASP A 13 -9.08 2.81 -4.85
CA ASP A 13 -10.06 2.68 -5.94
C ASP A 13 -9.47 2.59 -7.36
N ILE A 14 -8.16 2.40 -7.49
CA ILE A 14 -7.46 2.30 -8.77
C ILE A 14 -6.53 1.08 -8.80
N PRO A 15 -6.25 0.49 -9.97
CA PRO A 15 -5.29 -0.60 -10.07
C PRO A 15 -3.89 -0.18 -9.63
N GLY A 16 -3.27 -0.99 -8.79
CA GLY A 16 -1.88 -0.82 -8.38
C GLY A 16 -1.30 -2.06 -7.70
N SER A 17 -0.07 -1.91 -7.23
CA SER A 17 0.64 -2.98 -6.53
C SER A 17 0.23 -3.07 -5.07
N HIS A 18 0.21 -4.29 -4.53
CA HIS A 18 0.07 -4.53 -3.10
C HIS A 18 1.43 -4.31 -2.43
N VAL A 19 1.50 -3.40 -1.46
CA VAL A 19 2.73 -3.12 -0.70
C VAL A 19 2.52 -3.53 0.75
N VAL A 20 3.53 -4.14 1.38
CA VAL A 20 3.49 -4.57 2.78
C VAL A 20 4.77 -4.14 3.47
N ILE A 21 4.65 -3.58 4.67
CA ILE A 21 5.80 -3.35 5.56
C ILE A 21 6.08 -4.66 6.31
N THR A 22 7.24 -5.25 6.07
CA THR A 22 7.63 -6.53 6.68
C THR A 22 8.51 -6.34 7.92
N GLY A 23 8.35 -7.20 8.93
CA GLY A 23 9.23 -7.22 10.10
C GLY A 23 9.11 -6.02 11.06
N ASN A 24 8.23 -5.06 10.78
CA ASN A 24 7.95 -3.91 11.64
C ASN A 24 6.43 -3.75 11.86
N LEU A 25 5.97 -4.11 13.06
CA LEU A 25 4.54 -4.06 13.43
C LEU A 25 4.08 -2.67 13.91
N GLN A 26 5.01 -1.79 14.24
CA GLN A 26 4.73 -0.43 14.70
C GLN A 26 5.61 0.58 13.93
N PRO A 27 5.43 0.69 12.60
CA PRO A 27 6.23 1.59 11.78
C PRO A 27 5.97 3.05 12.16
N SER A 28 7.00 3.86 12.04
CA SER A 28 6.88 5.31 12.15
C SER A 28 6.07 5.88 10.98
N ASP A 29 5.67 7.15 11.08
CA ASP A 29 4.88 7.79 10.03
C ASP A 29 5.69 8.02 8.74
N GLU A 30 7.01 8.16 8.85
CA GLU A 30 7.93 8.18 7.71
C GLU A 30 7.89 6.86 6.95
N VAL A 31 8.01 5.72 7.64
CA VAL A 31 7.98 4.39 7.02
C VAL A 31 6.60 4.11 6.39
N LYS A 32 5.51 4.54 7.02
CA LYS A 32 4.16 4.44 6.44
C LYS A 32 4.04 5.30 5.17
N THR A 33 4.63 6.50 5.17
CA THR A 33 4.64 7.39 4.02
C THR A 33 5.45 6.78 2.87
N ASP A 34 6.61 6.19 3.16
CA ASP A 34 7.45 5.51 2.16
C ASP A 34 6.71 4.33 1.52
N ALA A 35 6.05 3.49 2.33
CA ALA A 35 5.23 2.39 1.83
C ALA A 35 4.04 2.89 0.99
N ALA A 36 3.40 3.98 1.40
CA ALA A 36 2.32 4.59 0.64
C ALA A 36 2.81 5.19 -0.68
N GLU A 37 3.97 5.85 -0.71
CA GLU A 37 4.56 6.36 -1.94
C GLU A 37 4.93 5.23 -2.91
N LEU A 38 5.44 4.10 -2.42
CA LEU A 38 5.65 2.89 -3.23
C LEU A 38 4.33 2.41 -3.84
N ALA A 39 3.26 2.32 -3.05
CA ALA A 39 1.95 1.89 -3.53
C ALA A 39 1.37 2.86 -4.57
N ALA A 40 1.53 4.18 -4.37
CA ALA A 40 1.11 5.19 -5.33
C ALA A 40 1.95 5.14 -6.61
N TYR A 41 3.27 5.00 -6.50
CA TYR A 41 4.20 4.95 -7.64
C TYR A 41 3.98 3.72 -8.52
N PHE A 42 3.71 2.55 -7.94
CA PHE A 42 3.40 1.33 -8.68
C PHE A 42 1.90 1.14 -8.91
N SER A 43 1.18 2.24 -9.15
CA SER A 43 -0.24 2.27 -9.52
C SER A 43 -0.49 3.03 -10.82
N LYS A 44 -1.74 3.03 -11.29
CA LYS A 44 -2.18 3.88 -12.39
C LYS A 44 -2.03 5.40 -12.11
N ALA A 45 -1.91 5.82 -10.85
CA ALA A 45 -1.77 7.23 -10.47
C ALA A 45 -0.30 7.67 -10.28
N ARG A 46 0.67 6.94 -10.82
CA ARG A 46 2.11 7.23 -10.68
C ARG A 46 2.51 8.68 -10.98
N LEU A 47 1.84 9.34 -11.93
CA LEU A 47 2.15 10.71 -12.37
C LEU A 47 1.24 11.77 -11.73
N SER A 48 0.41 11.39 -10.76
CA SER A 48 -0.53 12.28 -10.09
C SER A 48 0.01 12.77 -8.75
N ASN A 49 -0.46 13.95 -8.32
CA ASN A 49 -0.18 14.49 -6.99
C ASN A 49 -1.25 14.07 -5.98
N LEU A 50 -0.89 14.00 -4.69
CA LEU A 50 -1.82 13.73 -3.58
C LEU A 50 -2.68 12.48 -3.78
N VAL A 51 -2.07 11.41 -4.29
CA VAL A 51 -2.68 10.11 -4.50
C VAL A 51 -3.16 9.55 -3.17
N GLN A 52 -4.41 9.11 -3.13
CA GLN A 52 -4.97 8.43 -1.97
C GLN A 52 -4.50 6.98 -1.93
N VAL A 53 -3.99 6.55 -0.78
CA VAL A 53 -3.52 5.20 -0.54
C VAL A 53 -4.16 4.66 0.72
N ASP A 54 -4.83 3.52 0.60
CA ASP A 54 -5.43 2.83 1.74
C ASP A 54 -4.36 2.06 2.51
N MET A 55 -4.45 2.10 3.84
CA MET A 55 -3.58 1.41 4.79
C MET A 55 -4.44 0.60 5.76
N ILE A 56 -4.15 -0.69 5.86
CA ILE A 56 -4.85 -1.61 6.77
C ILE A 56 -3.95 -2.80 7.14
N GLU A 57 -4.21 -3.44 8.27
CA GLU A 57 -3.53 -4.70 8.63
C GLU A 57 -3.93 -5.84 7.68
N VAL A 58 -2.95 -6.68 7.30
CA VAL A 58 -3.14 -7.82 6.39
C VAL A 58 -4.26 -8.76 6.85
N LYS A 59 -4.39 -9.01 8.15
CA LYS A 59 -5.46 -9.90 8.69
C LYS A 59 -6.88 -9.42 8.43
N LYS A 60 -7.07 -8.14 8.11
CA LYS A 60 -8.39 -7.56 7.80
C LYS A 60 -8.74 -7.63 6.31
N LEU A 61 -7.79 -8.08 5.47
CA LEU A 61 -8.04 -8.33 4.06
C LEU A 61 -8.84 -9.63 3.92
N ASN A 62 -9.87 -9.58 3.09
CA ASN A 62 -10.63 -10.76 2.68
C ASN A 62 -10.37 -11.02 1.20
N LYS A 63 -10.12 -12.28 0.84
CA LYS A 63 -10.09 -12.72 -0.55
C LYS A 63 -11.38 -13.49 -0.82
N PRO A 64 -12.35 -12.90 -1.53
CA PRO A 64 -13.59 -13.60 -1.84
C PRO A 64 -13.36 -14.91 -2.58
N THR A 65 -14.09 -15.95 -2.20
CA THR A 65 -14.05 -17.26 -2.87
C THR A 65 -14.39 -17.10 -4.35
N GLY A 66 -13.52 -17.61 -5.23
CA GLY A 66 -13.67 -17.45 -6.69
C GLY A 66 -13.24 -16.08 -7.24
N GLY A 67 -12.76 -15.16 -6.39
CA GLY A 67 -12.21 -13.87 -6.83
C GLY A 67 -10.95 -14.03 -7.68
N LYS A 68 -10.78 -13.14 -8.67
CA LYS A 68 -9.58 -13.10 -9.52
C LYS A 68 -8.31 -12.93 -8.68
N PRO A 69 -7.15 -13.46 -9.10
CA PRO A 69 -5.88 -13.20 -8.43
C PRO A 69 -5.65 -11.69 -8.22
N GLY A 70 -5.19 -11.32 -7.01
CA GLY A 70 -5.00 -9.92 -6.62
C GLY A 70 -6.25 -9.20 -6.11
N PHE A 71 -7.46 -9.72 -6.36
CA PHE A 71 -8.69 -9.10 -5.85
C PHE A 71 -8.85 -9.34 -4.35
N VAL A 72 -8.98 -8.25 -3.58
CA VAL A 72 -9.19 -8.25 -2.13
C VAL A 72 -10.28 -7.25 -1.76
N THR A 73 -10.99 -7.52 -0.67
CA THR A 73 -11.97 -6.62 -0.06
C THR A 73 -11.60 -6.34 1.40
N TYR A 74 -11.94 -5.15 1.89
CA TYR A 74 -11.63 -4.72 3.25
C TYR A 74 -12.52 -3.54 3.67
N THR A 75 -12.62 -3.28 4.97
CA THR A 75 -13.32 -2.12 5.55
C THR A 75 -12.55 -1.59 6.76
N GLY A 76 -12.80 -0.34 7.14
CA GLY A 76 -12.16 0.28 8.32
C GLY A 76 -10.68 0.61 8.12
N GLN A 77 -10.26 0.83 6.87
CA GLN A 77 -8.93 1.29 6.51
C GLN A 77 -8.72 2.75 6.88
N LYS A 78 -7.45 3.15 7.04
CA LYS A 78 -7.04 4.56 7.04
C LYS A 78 -6.57 4.92 5.64
N THR A 79 -6.70 6.19 5.25
CA THR A 79 -6.25 6.66 3.93
C THR A 79 -5.21 7.76 4.10
N LEU A 80 -4.05 7.57 3.47
CA LEU A 80 -2.97 8.54 3.39
C LEU A 80 -3.05 9.27 2.04
N ARG A 81 -2.52 10.49 1.97
CA ARG A 81 -2.35 11.24 0.72
C ARG A 81 -0.86 11.49 0.50
N VAL A 82 -0.32 10.98 -0.60
CA VAL A 82 1.11 11.07 -0.92
C VAL A 82 1.32 11.49 -2.36
N THR A 83 2.45 12.12 -2.65
CA THR A 83 2.90 12.37 -4.02
C THR A 83 4.13 11.50 -4.26
N PRO A 84 4.07 10.47 -5.13
CA PRO A 84 5.20 9.59 -5.35
C PRO A 84 6.37 10.35 -6.00
N ASN A 85 7.59 10.16 -5.48
CA ASN A 85 8.80 10.77 -6.02
C ASN A 85 9.72 9.70 -6.62
N GLU A 86 9.96 9.75 -7.93
CA GLU A 86 10.77 8.75 -8.63
C GLU A 86 12.20 8.62 -8.11
N ALA A 87 12.86 9.72 -7.76
CA ALA A 87 14.23 9.69 -7.24
C ALA A 87 14.27 8.98 -5.88
N LYS A 88 13.30 9.27 -5.00
CA LYS A 88 13.16 8.64 -3.69
C LYS A 88 12.86 7.14 -3.80
N ILE A 89 11.94 6.75 -4.68
CA ILE A 89 11.64 5.32 -4.91
C ILE A 89 12.87 4.58 -5.45
N LYS A 90 13.63 5.20 -6.36
CA LYS A 90 14.88 4.62 -6.88
C LYS A 90 15.93 4.41 -5.78
N SER A 91 16.06 5.32 -4.82
CA SER A 91 17.01 5.17 -3.70
C SER A 91 16.64 4.09 -2.69
N MET A 92 15.37 3.66 -2.64
CA MET A 92 14.90 2.57 -1.77
C MET A 92 15.20 1.18 -2.36
N LYS A 93 15.59 1.11 -3.62
CA LYS A 93 15.90 -0.16 -4.28
C LYS A 93 17.31 -0.59 -3.86
N MET A 94 17.39 -1.70 -3.12
CA MET A 94 18.64 -2.39 -2.83
C MET A 94 19.18 -3.13 -4.05
#